data_AF-A0A1X2ICZ9-F1
#
_entry.id   AF-A0A1X2ICZ9-F1
#
_cell.length_a   1.000
_cell.length_b   1.000
_cell.length_c   1.000
_cell.angle_alpha   90.00
_cell.angle_beta   90.00
_cell.angle_gamma   90.00
#
_symmetry.space_group_name_H-M   'P 1'
#
loop_
_entity.id
_entity.type
_entity.pdbx_description
1 polymer ?
#
loop_
_entity_poly.entity_id
_entity_poly.type
_entity_poly.pdbx_seq_one_letter_code
_entity_poly.pdbx_strand_id
1 'polypeptide(L)'
;MTAHTILLVQPTRDPASRTYYDCDTVALAMDQVATLYEDRLMEETPSLTQLQYSADDLLSFVDGHKEFVALVFDRNTNHYAPHDHTWIKDRLITHLTNKQRQGQPRPSHNHHHHHSPPSRGRGRGGYGGGQRRY
;
A
#
# COMPACT_ATOMS: atom_id res chain seq x y z
N MET A 1 -7.99 3.31 -12.55
CA MET A 1 -7.35 3.38 -13.88
C MET A 1 -7.23 1.95 -14.40
N THR A 2 -8.11 1.54 -15.30
CA THR A 2 -8.11 0.20 -15.92
C THR A 2 -7.38 0.28 -17.26
N ALA A 3 -6.06 0.41 -17.20
CA ALA A 3 -5.21 0.37 -18.38
C ALA A 3 -4.64 -1.05 -18.51
N HIS A 4 -5.00 -1.72 -19.60
CA HIS A 4 -4.46 -3.04 -19.92
C HIS A 4 -2.94 -2.94 -20.05
N THR A 5 -2.23 -3.90 -19.48
CA THR A 5 -0.79 -3.89 -19.34
C THR A 5 -0.22 -5.25 -19.71
N ILE A 6 0.76 -5.26 -20.59
CA ILE A 6 1.49 -6.47 -20.97
C ILE A 6 2.89 -6.37 -20.37
N LEU A 7 3.29 -7.35 -19.56
CA LEU A 7 4.64 -7.45 -19.02
C LEU A 7 5.47 -8.35 -19.93
N LEU A 8 6.65 -7.88 -20.31
CA LEU A 8 7.66 -8.65 -21.03
C LEU A 8 8.81 -8.90 -20.07
N VAL A 9 9.10 -10.17 -19.80
CA VAL A 9 10.07 -10.58 -18.79
C VAL A 9 11.08 -11.53 -19.40
N GLN A 10 12.36 -11.26 -19.15
CA GLN A 10 13.46 -12.16 -19.47
C GLN A 10 14.35 -12.35 -18.23
N PRO A 11 14.17 -13.45 -17.47
CA PRO A 11 14.92 -13.70 -16.24
C PRO A 11 16.42 -13.89 -16.46
N THR A 12 16.83 -14.61 -17.51
CA THR A 12 18.24 -14.93 -17.75
C THR A 12 18.73 -14.40 -19.10
N ARG A 13 20.02 -14.55 -19.40
CA ARG A 13 20.56 -14.14 -20.71
C ARG A 13 20.04 -14.99 -21.87
N ASP A 14 19.55 -16.19 -21.58
CA ASP A 14 18.99 -17.12 -22.56
C ASP A 14 17.72 -16.53 -23.18
N PRO A 15 17.66 -16.31 -24.51
CA PRO A 15 16.45 -15.86 -25.20
C PRO A 15 15.25 -16.79 -25.00
N ALA A 16 15.46 -18.09 -24.74
CA ALA A 16 14.37 -19.04 -24.48
C ALA A 16 13.64 -18.79 -23.15
N SER A 17 14.26 -18.02 -22.23
CA SER A 17 13.62 -17.62 -20.96
C SER A 17 12.62 -16.47 -21.09
N ARG A 18 12.45 -15.91 -22.30
CA ARG A 18 11.50 -14.82 -22.55
C ARG A 18 10.07 -15.32 -22.36
N THR A 19 9.34 -14.60 -21.53
CA THR A 19 7.92 -14.83 -21.27
C THR A 19 7.18 -13.50 -21.25
N TYR A 20 5.86 -13.57 -21.36
CA TYR A 20 5.01 -12.40 -21.21
C TYR A 20 3.82 -12.72 -20.32
N TYR A 21 3.30 -11.68 -19.66
CA TYR A 21 2.09 -11.74 -18.86
C TYR A 21 1.12 -10.68 -19.34
N ASP A 22 -0.10 -11.08 -19.61
CA ASP A 22 -1.19 -10.20 -20.00
C ASP A 22 -2.02 -9.87 -18.76
N CYS A 23 -2.25 -8.58 -18.50
CA CYS A 23 -2.96 -8.11 -17.33
C CYS A 23 -3.97 -7.02 -17.70
N ASP A 24 -5.21 -7.16 -17.22
CA ASP A 24 -6.28 -6.19 -17.51
C ASP A 24 -6.02 -4.80 -16.93
N THR A 25 -5.19 -4.70 -15.89
CA THR A 25 -4.86 -3.45 -15.23
C THR A 25 -3.39 -3.38 -14.82
N VAL A 26 -2.86 -2.15 -14.71
CA VAL A 26 -1.53 -1.90 -14.15
C VAL A 26 -1.39 -2.49 -12.73
N ALA A 27 -2.45 -2.44 -11.92
CA ALA A 27 -2.42 -2.98 -10.56
C ALA A 27 -2.24 -4.51 -10.56
N LEU A 28 -2.97 -5.22 -11.43
CA LEU A 28 -2.80 -6.66 -11.63
C LEU A 28 -1.41 -7.01 -12.17
N ALA A 29 -0.85 -6.16 -13.05
CA ALA A 29 0.52 -6.34 -13.50
C ALA A 29 1.51 -6.25 -12.32
N MET A 30 1.36 -5.27 -11.43
CA MET A 30 2.22 -5.15 -10.24
C MET A 30 2.02 -6.33 -9.27
N ASP A 31 0.79 -6.83 -9.13
CA ASP A 31 0.52 -8.07 -8.39
C ASP A 31 1.23 -9.28 -9.00
N GLN A 32 1.19 -9.40 -10.33
CA GLN A 32 1.87 -10.48 -11.05
C GLN A 32 3.38 -10.45 -10.82
N VAL A 33 4.02 -9.27 -10.79
CA VAL A 33 5.46 -9.16 -10.47
C VAL A 33 5.76 -9.63 -9.04
N ALA A 34 4.89 -9.29 -8.08
CA ALA A 34 5.02 -9.77 -6.70
C ALA A 34 4.91 -11.30 -6.65
N THR A 35 3.89 -11.89 -7.30
CA THR A 35 3.73 -13.36 -7.36
C THR A 35 4.93 -14.06 -7.98
N LEU A 36 5.53 -13.51 -9.04
CA LEU A 36 6.74 -14.10 -9.64
C LEU A 36 7.92 -14.17 -8.66
N TYR A 37 8.05 -13.15 -7.81
CA TYR A 37 9.06 -13.14 -6.79
C TYR A 37 8.75 -14.11 -5.64
N GLU A 38 7.47 -14.19 -5.26
CA GLU A 38 6.97 -15.13 -4.26
C GLU A 38 7.22 -16.58 -4.66
N ASP A 39 6.92 -16.96 -5.90
CA ASP A 39 7.18 -18.28 -6.46
C ASP A 39 8.67 -18.62 -6.40
N ARG A 40 9.53 -17.67 -6.80
CA ARG A 40 10.99 -17.84 -6.71
C ARG A 40 11.47 -18.03 -5.27
N LEU A 41 10.94 -17.26 -4.32
CA LEU A 41 11.29 -17.40 -2.91
C LEU A 41 10.89 -18.77 -2.35
N MET A 42 9.75 -19.30 -2.78
CA MET A 42 9.29 -20.63 -2.39
C MET A 42 10.18 -21.74 -2.97
N GLU A 43 10.65 -21.59 -4.21
CA GLU A 43 11.61 -22.51 -4.81
C GLU A 43 12.98 -22.50 -4.10
N GLU A 44 13.47 -21.32 -3.74
CA GLU A 44 14.76 -21.15 -3.06
C GLU A 44 14.71 -21.62 -1.60
N THR A 45 13.58 -21.45 -0.90
CA THR A 45 13.41 -21.88 0.49
C THR A 45 12.06 -22.58 0.72
N PRO A 46 11.96 -23.89 0.40
CA PRO A 46 10.71 -24.66 0.51
C PRO A 46 10.18 -24.80 1.95
N SER A 47 11.00 -24.48 2.96
CA SER A 47 10.66 -24.58 4.38
C SER A 47 10.03 -23.30 4.96
N LEU A 48 9.93 -22.21 4.18
CA LEU A 48 9.30 -20.97 4.65
C LEU A 48 7.78 -21.15 4.79
N THR A 49 7.32 -21.25 6.04
CA THR A 49 5.89 -21.28 6.37
C THR A 49 5.24 -19.90 6.31
N GLN A 50 6.05 -18.83 6.33
CA GLN A 50 5.58 -17.45 6.28
C GLN A 50 6.44 -16.63 5.31
N LEU A 51 5.85 -16.27 4.18
CA LEU A 51 6.48 -15.50 3.12
C LEU A 51 6.57 -14.03 3.54
N GLN A 52 7.72 -13.62 4.08
CA GLN A 52 8.04 -12.23 4.36
C GLN A 52 9.14 -11.77 3.42
N TYR A 53 8.90 -10.71 2.67
CA TYR A 53 9.91 -10.02 1.89
C TYR A 53 9.81 -8.51 2.04
N SER A 54 10.94 -7.82 1.89
CA SER A 54 10.97 -6.37 1.91
C SER A 54 10.73 -5.78 0.51
N ALA A 55 10.38 -4.50 0.44
CA ALA A 55 10.26 -3.81 -0.84
C ALA A 55 11.60 -3.82 -1.58
N ASP A 56 12.72 -3.58 -0.89
CA ASP A 56 14.07 -3.57 -1.48
C ASP A 56 14.44 -4.90 -2.15
N ASP A 57 14.03 -6.04 -1.58
CA ASP A 57 14.31 -7.36 -2.17
C ASP A 57 13.54 -7.55 -3.49
N LEU A 58 12.28 -7.12 -3.53
CA LEU A 58 11.46 -7.17 -4.75
C LEU A 58 12.02 -6.25 -5.84
N LEU A 59 12.47 -5.04 -5.47
CA LEU A 59 13.10 -4.12 -6.41
C LEU A 59 14.41 -4.69 -6.96
N SER A 60 15.22 -5.32 -6.09
CA SER A 60 16.46 -5.99 -6.47
C SER A 60 16.21 -7.19 -7.38
N PHE A 61 15.11 -7.93 -7.16
CA PHE A 61 14.67 -8.99 -8.06
C PHE A 61 14.40 -8.46 -9.46
N VAL A 62 13.67 -7.34 -9.60
CA VAL A 62 13.42 -6.70 -10.91
C VAL A 62 14.73 -6.27 -11.57
N ASP A 63 15.65 -5.66 -10.82
CA ASP A 63 16.97 -5.24 -11.32
C ASP A 63 17.88 -6.42 -11.72
N GLY A 64 17.65 -7.61 -11.17
CA GLY A 64 18.36 -8.83 -11.54
C GLY A 64 17.95 -9.43 -12.88
N HIS A 65 16.83 -9.00 -13.46
CA HIS A 65 16.37 -9.50 -14.76
C HIS A 65 17.16 -8.85 -15.89
N LYS A 66 17.37 -9.61 -16.97
CA LYS A 66 18.00 -9.04 -18.17
C LYS A 66 17.09 -8.02 -18.84
N GLU A 67 15.80 -8.35 -18.97
CA GLU A 67 14.80 -7.46 -19.54
C GLU A 67 13.53 -7.53 -18.68
N PHE A 68 13.03 -6.36 -18.28
CA PHE A 68 11.75 -6.21 -17.61
C PHE A 68 11.09 -4.94 -18.13
N VAL A 69 10.06 -5.11 -18.96
CA VAL A 69 9.39 -4.01 -19.67
C VAL A 69 7.89 -4.14 -19.48
N ALA A 70 7.21 -3.02 -19.23
CA ALA A 70 5.75 -2.97 -19.15
C ALA A 70 5.21 -2.16 -20.33
N LEU A 71 4.32 -2.75 -21.12
CA LEU A 71 3.57 -2.08 -22.16
C LEU A 71 2.21 -1.68 -21.60
N VAL A 72 1.97 -0.39 -21.37
CA VAL A 72 0.70 0.08 -20.82
C VAL A 72 -0.14 0.70 -21.92
N PHE A 73 -1.39 0.26 -22.03
CA PHE A 73 -2.32 0.78 -23.02
C PHE A 73 -2.77 2.20 -22.68
N ASP A 74 -2.42 3.15 -23.53
CA ASP A 74 -2.90 4.52 -23.46
C ASP A 74 -4.14 4.69 -24.33
N ARG A 75 -5.29 4.89 -23.68
CA ARG A 75 -6.59 5.06 -24.34
C ARG A 75 -6.68 6.37 -25.14
N ASN A 76 -5.89 7.38 -24.80
CA ASN A 76 -5.95 8.67 -25.48
C ASN A 76 -5.24 8.62 -26.82
N THR A 77 -4.09 7.94 -26.86
CA THR A 77 -3.27 7.80 -28.07
C THR A 77 -3.56 6.51 -28.83
N ASN A 78 -4.33 5.58 -28.24
CA ASN A 78 -4.68 4.25 -28.77
C ASN A 78 -3.46 3.37 -29.11
N HIS A 79 -2.40 3.48 -28.31
CA HIS A 79 -1.16 2.72 -28.47
C HIS A 79 -0.65 2.22 -27.11
N TYR A 80 0.24 1.23 -27.15
CA TYR A 80 0.99 0.80 -25.98
C TYR A 80 2.21 1.67 -25.77
N ALA A 81 2.29 2.31 -24.61
CA ALA A 81 3.48 3.02 -24.18
C ALA A 81 4.44 2.03 -23.48
N PRO A 82 5.69 1.89 -23.94
CA PRO A 82 6.68 1.08 -23.26
C PRO A 82 7.21 1.81 -22.02
N HIS A 83 7.36 1.06 -20.94
CA HIS A 83 7.91 1.49 -19.68
C HIS A 83 9.03 0.54 -19.25
N ASP A 84 10.12 1.12 -18.76
CA ASP A 84 11.28 0.37 -18.31
C ASP A 84 11.13 -0.14 -16.87
N HIS A 85 12.14 -0.89 -16.43
CA HIS A 85 12.22 -1.42 -15.07
C HIS A 85 12.16 -0.32 -13.99
N THR A 86 12.66 0.90 -14.24
CA THR A 86 12.60 2.00 -13.25
C THR A 86 11.17 2.44 -12.99
N TRP A 87 10.36 2.56 -14.05
CA TRP A 87 8.94 2.87 -13.92
C TRP A 87 8.18 1.77 -13.18
N ILE A 88 8.52 0.49 -13.44
CA ILE A 88 7.91 -0.66 -12.76
C ILE A 88 8.23 -0.61 -11.25
N LYS A 89 9.47 -0.30 -10.88
CA LYS A 89 9.90 -0.14 -9.48
C LYS A 89 9.09 0.94 -8.74
N ASP A 90 8.93 2.12 -9.34
CA ASP A 90 8.12 3.19 -8.75
C ASP A 90 6.65 2.79 -8.56
N ARG A 91 6.09 2.06 -9.54
CA ARG A 91 4.72 1.55 -9.48
C ARG A 91 4.56 0.46 -8.42
N LEU A 92 5.53 -0.42 -8.25
CA LEU A 92 5.55 -1.41 -7.19
C LEU A 92 5.55 -0.78 -5.80
N ILE A 93 6.40 0.24 -5.56
CA ILE A 93 6.43 0.96 -4.27
C ILE A 93 5.06 1.58 -3.96
N THR A 94 4.48 2.24 -4.97
CA THR A 94 3.15 2.85 -4.85
C THR A 94 2.08 1.79 -4.55
N HIS A 95 2.13 0.66 -5.23
CA HIS A 95 1.18 -0.45 -5.09
C HIS A 95 1.26 -1.10 -3.70
N LEU A 96 2.47 -1.39 -3.22
CA LEU A 96 2.71 -1.94 -1.87
C LEU A 96 2.23 -0.99 -0.77
N THR A 97 2.54 0.31 -0.91
CA THR A 97 2.07 1.34 0.04
C THR A 97 0.54 1.41 0.09
N ASN A 98 -0.12 1.29 -1.06
CA ASN A 98 -1.58 1.30 -1.14
C ASN A 98 -2.19 0.04 -0.52
N LYS A 99 -1.60 -1.14 -0.74
CA LYS A 99 -2.04 -2.40 -0.11
C LYS A 99 -1.94 -2.34 1.42
N GLN A 100 -0.85 -1.80 1.96
CA GLN A 100 -0.68 -1.66 3.41
C GLN A 100 -1.75 -0.75 4.03
N ARG A 101 -2.17 0.31 3.32
CA ARG A 101 -3.23 1.22 3.78
C ARG A 101 -4.63 0.58 3.78
N GLN A 102 -4.89 -0.38 2.90
CA GLN A 102 -6.20 -1.05 2.80
C GLN A 102 -6.38 -2.17 3.85
N GLY A 103 -5.30 -2.65 4.46
CA GLY A 103 -5.33 -3.64 5.55
C GLY A 103 -5.58 -3.07 6.96
N GLN A 104 -5.66 -1.74 7.12
CA GLN A 104 -5.90 -1.12 8.42
C GLN A 104 -7.39 -0.77 8.59
N PRO A 105 -8.13 -1.34 9.57
CA PRO A 105 -9.49 -0.91 9.83
C PRO A 105 -9.46 0.57 10.20
N ARG A 106 -10.22 1.38 9.47
CA ARG A 106 -10.41 2.79 9.78
C ARG A 106 -10.82 2.90 11.25
N PRO A 107 -10.16 3.72 12.09
CA PRO A 107 -10.68 4.00 13.42
C PRO A 107 -12.02 4.69 13.23
N SER A 108 -13.10 3.94 13.50
CA SER A 108 -14.46 4.46 13.58
C SER A 108 -14.44 5.55 14.66
N HIS A 109 -14.41 6.81 14.23
CA HIS A 109 -14.54 7.95 15.12
C HIS A 109 -15.95 7.96 15.69
N ASN A 110 -16.15 7.21 16.78
CA ASN A 110 -17.37 7.28 17.54
C ASN A 110 -17.37 8.60 18.31
N HIS A 111 -18.01 9.62 17.75
CA HIS A 111 -18.20 10.94 18.35
C HIS A 111 -19.09 10.81 19.60
N HIS A 112 -18.50 10.41 20.74
CA HIS A 112 -19.15 10.55 22.04
C HIS A 112 -19.09 12.02 22.45
N HIS A 113 -20.18 12.74 22.25
CA HIS A 113 -20.45 14.03 22.89
C HIS A 113 -20.40 13.84 24.42
N HIS A 114 -19.28 14.21 25.04
CA HIS A 114 -19.13 14.28 26.49
C HIS A 114 -19.76 15.59 26.97
N HIS A 115 -21.00 15.52 27.46
CA HIS A 115 -21.58 16.58 28.28
C HIS A 115 -20.89 16.58 29.66
N SER A 116 -20.19 17.67 30.01
CA SER A 116 -19.67 17.87 31.36
C SER A 116 -20.78 18.29 32.33
N PRO A 117 -20.80 17.80 33.59
CA PRO A 117 -21.63 18.35 34.65
C PRO A 117 -20.91 19.51 35.37
N PRO A 118 -21.61 20.54 35.89
CA PRO A 118 -20.97 21.56 36.70
C PRO A 118 -20.71 21.05 38.13
N SER A 119 -19.45 21.20 38.55
CA SER A 119 -18.94 20.86 39.88
C SER A 119 -19.47 21.79 40.97
N ARG A 120 -19.94 21.18 42.07
CA ARG A 120 -20.28 21.85 43.33
C ARG A 120 -19.03 22.43 44.00
N GLY A 121 -19.00 23.74 44.20
CA GLY A 121 -18.07 24.42 45.11
C GLY A 121 -18.74 24.75 46.44
N ARG A 122 -18.35 24.07 47.53
CA ARG A 122 -18.58 24.50 48.91
C ARG A 122 -17.56 25.59 49.25
N GLY A 123 -18.02 26.76 49.69
CA GLY A 123 -17.21 27.81 50.29
C GLY A 123 -17.94 28.43 51.48
N ARG A 124 -17.31 28.38 52.65
CA ARG A 124 -17.83 28.71 53.99
C ARG A 124 -17.24 30.06 54.44
N GLY A 125 -18.06 30.90 55.08
CA GLY A 125 -17.66 32.13 55.80
C GLY A 125 -18.52 33.32 55.36
N GLY A 126 -19.21 34.08 56.20
CA GLY A 126 -19.10 34.33 57.63
C GLY A 126 -18.95 35.85 57.85
N TYR A 127 -19.85 36.43 58.67
CA TYR A 127 -19.91 37.83 59.16
C TYR A 127 -20.39 38.89 58.13
N GLY A 128 -21.37 39.76 58.40
CA GLY A 128 -22.21 40.03 59.56
C GLY A 128 -23.09 41.26 59.27
N GLY A 129 -24.10 41.52 60.11
CA GLY A 129 -24.74 42.84 60.18
C GLY A 129 -26.27 42.86 60.29
N GLY A 130 -26.75 42.98 61.53
CA GLY A 130 -27.85 43.92 61.84
C GLY A 130 -29.27 43.36 61.93
N GLN A 131 -29.71 43.09 63.17
CA GLN A 131 -31.14 43.12 63.53
C GLN A 131 -31.32 43.84 64.86
N ARG A 132 -32.07 44.95 64.81
CA ARG A 132 -32.75 45.72 65.88
C ARG A 132 -33.24 47.00 65.19
N ARG A 133 -34.47 47.50 65.27
CA ARG A 133 -35.69 47.31 66.10
C ARG A 133 -36.89 47.65 65.17
N TYR A 134 -38.14 47.25 65.40
CA TYR A 134 -38.99 47.35 66.58
C TYR A 134 -39.92 46.13 66.69
#